data_AF-A0A098DPZ4-F1
#
_entry.id   AF-A0A098DPZ4-F1
#
_cell.length_a   1.000
_cell.length_b   1.000
_cell.length_c   1.000
_cell.angle_alpha   90.00
_cell.angle_beta   90.00
_cell.angle_gamma   90.00
#
_symmetry.space_group_name_H-M   'P 1'
#
loop_
_entity.id
_entity.type
_entity.pdbx_description
1 polymer ?
#
loop_
_entity_poly.entity_id
_entity_poly.type
_entity_poly.pdbx_seq_one_letter_code
_entity_poly.pdbx_strand_id
1 'polypeptide(L)'
;MDDAVRISAETFRSIYEIGFKTWTQLDANIEEKSMLPPLSQVTQEICHQHPVLTRHLKLKIDQMGAFATGGCIWSSHRTKCAHAMPPFRQPVRIKVAAKKPVSLSMSEPTEDRNTVFPCFIRDQDYISVLMLAWAYILSSRWTEIMPGTCSLAYTDSQAISQQNATVSQGNENFISVQLGHGWQANLEYEQQTFLAPWSIDVQKDFEFLLLHSTDPATNRHSAATFSDAIHYLNRFCARHVVSDQSHAALAAVLLLPSMGTLNSLRLPTPSSKMGVPHSALGSVCEGLQDDWIHRSCYIDKLLTLSCNTRGIRPLLLSIFYEPNIECNAVTPWLQGTLAAIKHVAGDNSYLVGRLCMERSPRVAFLWLGCIILNIQNELLREVYFGQIPIDLPSASWSRTIQSFIQQRVSDPLVTDGLILRADECRLLFLSQSERHTRLPLCQWTPFGKTTVSDVDLEVRLHQQCQDHWLQYEGIEWESKPFLANHLYNHSHRDLLQISYEGLDRDREAISENATRNIFGCLRVDGYGQGEQDIWKYEWFDMSDSDDNDVDEEETTSYASAQLSPRVESWVFDISH
;
A
#
# COMPACT_ATOMS: atom_id res chain seq x y z
N MET A 1 -15.93 -24.46 30.70
CA MET A 1 -16.56 -23.43 29.86
C MET A 1 -15.53 -23.07 28.83
N ASP A 2 -15.92 -22.95 27.58
CA ASP A 2 -15.04 -22.37 26.58
C ASP A 2 -14.96 -20.86 26.83
N ASP A 3 -13.82 -20.27 26.52
CA ASP A 3 -13.59 -18.84 26.68
C ASP A 3 -14.42 -18.08 25.63
N ALA A 4 -15.13 -17.03 26.05
CA ALA A 4 -16.09 -16.30 25.21
C ALA A 4 -15.42 -15.46 24.10
N VAL A 5 -14.10 -15.23 24.20
CA VAL A 5 -13.34 -14.32 23.33
C VAL A 5 -12.06 -14.97 22.82
N ARG A 6 -11.26 -15.56 23.70
CA ARG A 6 -9.93 -16.08 23.40
C ARG A 6 -9.98 -17.52 22.91
N ILE A 7 -9.33 -17.80 21.80
CA ILE A 7 -9.34 -19.11 21.17
C ILE A 7 -8.62 -20.20 22.00
N SER A 8 -9.02 -21.46 21.83
CA SER A 8 -8.38 -22.59 22.50
C SER A 8 -6.90 -22.72 22.10
N ALA A 9 -6.08 -23.35 22.97
CA ALA A 9 -4.67 -23.57 22.67
C ALA A 9 -4.44 -24.45 21.42
N GLU A 10 -5.35 -25.38 21.12
CA GLU A 10 -5.32 -26.20 19.91
C GLU A 10 -5.66 -25.37 18.67
N THR A 11 -6.66 -24.49 18.77
CA THR A 11 -7.05 -23.55 17.72
C THR A 11 -5.91 -22.56 17.43
N PHE A 12 -5.32 -21.96 18.47
CA PHE A 12 -4.17 -21.06 18.37
C PHE A 12 -3.00 -21.72 17.63
N ARG A 13 -2.64 -22.94 18.04
CA ARG A 13 -1.60 -23.73 17.37
C ARG A 13 -1.94 -24.00 15.91
N SER A 14 -3.18 -24.41 15.62
CA SER A 14 -3.62 -24.72 14.25
C SER A 14 -3.53 -23.49 13.33
N ILE A 15 -3.89 -22.30 13.82
CA ILE A 15 -3.79 -21.05 13.05
C ILE A 15 -2.33 -20.64 12.84
N TYR A 16 -1.48 -20.78 13.86
CA TYR A 16 -0.03 -20.60 13.71
C TYR A 16 0.55 -21.55 12.65
N GLU A 17 0.14 -22.82 12.69
CA GLU A 17 0.54 -23.82 11.69
C GLU A 17 0.09 -23.47 10.27
N ILE A 18 -1.11 -22.91 10.11
CA ILE A 18 -1.63 -22.45 8.81
C ILE A 18 -0.78 -21.26 8.31
N GLY A 19 -0.56 -20.25 9.14
CA GLY A 19 0.31 -19.11 8.81
C GLY A 19 1.73 -19.53 8.41
N PHE A 20 2.30 -20.49 9.14
CA PHE A 20 3.62 -21.02 8.83
C PHE A 20 3.63 -21.77 7.49
N LYS A 21 2.68 -22.69 7.26
CA LYS A 21 2.49 -23.40 5.97
C LYS A 21 2.43 -22.43 4.80
N THR A 22 1.53 -21.44 4.87
CA THR A 22 1.26 -20.52 3.77
C THR A 22 2.50 -19.75 3.29
N TRP A 23 3.44 -19.46 4.19
CA TRP A 23 4.65 -18.71 3.84
C TRP A 23 5.85 -19.58 3.47
N THR A 24 6.08 -20.74 4.10
CA THR A 24 7.15 -21.64 3.63
C THR A 24 6.86 -22.27 2.27
N GLN A 25 5.58 -22.38 1.90
CA GLN A 25 5.14 -22.81 0.57
C GLN A 25 5.55 -21.85 -0.56
N LEU A 26 5.85 -20.60 -0.23
CA LEU A 26 6.32 -19.61 -1.21
C LEU A 26 7.80 -19.83 -1.55
N ASP A 27 8.58 -20.50 -0.70
CA ASP A 27 10.02 -20.69 -0.88
C ASP A 27 10.33 -21.62 -2.06
N ALA A 28 9.67 -22.79 -2.13
CA ALA A 28 9.78 -23.68 -3.29
C ALA A 28 9.29 -23.02 -4.59
N ASN A 29 8.30 -22.12 -4.51
CA ASN A 29 7.88 -21.29 -5.63
C ASN A 29 8.97 -20.31 -6.10
N ILE A 30 9.91 -19.93 -5.23
CA ILE A 30 11.09 -19.10 -5.55
C ILE A 30 12.23 -19.97 -6.10
N GLU A 31 12.48 -21.15 -5.53
CA GLU A 31 13.48 -22.11 -6.05
C GLU A 31 13.18 -22.53 -7.50
N GLU A 32 11.91 -22.79 -7.84
CA GLU A 32 11.47 -23.06 -9.21
C GLU A 32 11.53 -21.81 -10.12
N LYS A 33 11.41 -20.59 -9.55
CA LYS A 33 11.36 -19.31 -10.28
C LYS A 33 12.62 -18.47 -10.05
N SER A 34 13.71 -18.91 -10.67
CA SER A 34 14.99 -18.18 -10.70
C SER A 34 14.88 -16.74 -11.23
N MET A 35 13.98 -16.49 -12.19
CA MET A 35 13.69 -15.17 -12.75
C MET A 35 12.57 -14.46 -12.00
N LEU A 36 12.61 -13.12 -11.94
CA LEU A 36 11.47 -12.32 -11.46
C LEU A 36 10.26 -12.45 -12.39
N PRO A 37 9.02 -12.36 -11.87
CA PRO A 37 7.82 -12.27 -12.70
C PRO A 37 7.91 -11.04 -13.62
N PRO A 38 7.47 -11.13 -14.90
CA PRO A 38 7.56 -10.01 -15.83
C PRO A 38 6.81 -8.77 -15.33
N LEU A 39 7.57 -7.73 -14.98
CA LEU A 39 7.04 -6.45 -14.49
C LEU A 39 6.08 -5.82 -15.49
N SER A 40 6.25 -6.10 -16.78
CA SER A 40 5.34 -5.74 -17.86
C SER A 40 3.91 -6.26 -17.64
N GLN A 41 3.77 -7.56 -17.33
CA GLN A 41 2.47 -8.20 -17.10
C GLN A 41 1.83 -7.74 -15.79
N VAL A 42 2.62 -7.72 -14.70
CA VAL A 42 2.14 -7.27 -13.38
C VAL A 42 1.58 -5.85 -13.45
N THR A 43 2.39 -4.91 -13.97
CA THR A 43 2.03 -3.48 -14.04
C THR A 43 0.82 -3.23 -14.93
N GLN A 44 0.64 -4.02 -16.00
CA GLN A 44 -0.53 -3.95 -16.87
C GLN A 44 -1.84 -4.32 -16.12
N GLU A 45 -1.85 -5.40 -15.32
CA GLU A 45 -3.04 -5.82 -14.56
C GLU A 45 -3.52 -4.73 -13.58
N ILE A 46 -2.59 -4.07 -12.89
CA ILE A 46 -2.86 -3.04 -11.88
C ILE A 46 -3.42 -1.76 -12.52
N CYS A 47 -2.90 -1.39 -13.69
CA CYS A 47 -3.32 -0.17 -14.37
C CYS A 47 -4.74 -0.22 -14.98
N HIS A 48 -5.51 -1.30 -14.86
CA HIS A 48 -6.89 -1.32 -15.37
C HIS A 48 -7.88 -0.48 -14.56
N GLN A 49 -7.75 -0.43 -13.23
CA GLN A 49 -8.69 0.28 -12.35
C GLN A 49 -8.12 1.57 -11.72
N HIS A 50 -6.82 1.83 -11.91
CA HIS A 50 -6.20 3.06 -11.45
C HIS A 50 -6.73 4.32 -12.15
N PRO A 51 -7.07 5.38 -11.38
CA PRO A 51 -7.44 6.67 -11.94
C PRO A 51 -6.24 7.43 -12.49
N VAL A 52 -6.55 8.54 -13.17
CA VAL A 52 -5.59 9.48 -13.76
C VAL A 52 -5.84 10.88 -13.20
N LEU A 53 -4.76 11.61 -12.88
CA LEU A 53 -4.79 13.03 -12.53
C LEU A 53 -4.86 13.89 -13.81
N THR A 54 -5.48 15.07 -13.77
CA THR A 54 -5.69 15.93 -14.96
C THR A 54 -5.48 17.41 -14.70
N ARG A 55 -5.22 18.19 -15.76
CA ARG A 55 -5.11 19.67 -15.69
C ARG A 55 -6.39 20.38 -15.24
N HIS A 56 -7.51 19.67 -15.10
CA HIS A 56 -8.81 20.21 -14.70
C HIS A 56 -9.10 20.03 -13.20
N LEU A 57 -8.18 19.43 -12.44
CA LEU A 57 -8.27 19.28 -11.00
C LEU A 57 -8.32 20.64 -10.29
N LYS A 58 -9.17 20.76 -9.27
CA LYS A 58 -9.01 21.78 -8.23
C LYS A 58 -8.12 21.23 -7.13
N LEU A 59 -7.03 21.94 -6.81
CA LEU A 59 -6.16 21.55 -5.69
C LEU A 59 -6.62 22.20 -4.39
N LYS A 60 -6.30 21.55 -3.27
CA LYS A 60 -6.39 22.10 -1.91
C LYS A 60 -5.02 22.04 -1.24
N ILE A 61 -4.57 23.15 -0.69
CA ILE A 61 -3.27 23.28 -0.02
C ILE A 61 -3.42 23.04 1.49
N ASP A 62 -2.42 22.43 2.12
CA ASP A 62 -2.20 22.55 3.57
C ASP A 62 -0.70 22.68 3.90
N GLN A 63 -0.31 22.40 5.15
CA GLN A 63 1.07 22.45 5.60
C GLN A 63 1.99 21.44 4.87
N MET A 64 1.48 20.28 4.46
CA MET A 64 2.23 19.15 3.90
C MET A 64 2.44 19.23 2.38
N GLY A 65 1.60 19.98 1.64
CA GLY A 65 1.67 20.05 0.18
C GLY A 65 0.39 20.54 -0.49
N ALA A 66 0.28 20.28 -1.80
CA ALA A 66 -0.95 20.48 -2.57
C ALA A 66 -1.59 19.13 -2.91
N PHE A 67 -2.92 19.08 -2.84
CA PHE A 67 -3.68 17.83 -2.88
C PHE A 67 -4.79 17.86 -3.93
N ALA A 68 -4.91 16.78 -4.70
CA ALA A 68 -6.11 16.50 -5.47
C ALA A 68 -7.16 15.87 -4.53
N THR A 69 -8.37 16.43 -4.53
CA THR A 69 -9.51 15.86 -3.79
C THR A 69 -10.62 15.39 -4.71
N GLY A 70 -11.34 14.37 -4.25
CA GLY A 70 -12.43 13.74 -4.98
C GLY A 70 -13.22 12.80 -4.07
N GLY A 71 -13.91 11.83 -4.65
CA GLY A 71 -14.51 10.74 -3.89
C GLY A 71 -14.69 9.49 -4.73
N CYS A 72 -14.39 8.33 -4.14
CA CYS A 72 -14.73 7.04 -4.73
C CYS A 72 -16.23 6.81 -4.56
N ILE A 73 -16.89 6.43 -5.64
CA ILE A 73 -18.28 6.00 -5.64
C ILE A 73 -18.32 4.49 -5.43
N TRP A 74 -19.06 4.10 -4.41
CA TRP A 74 -19.32 2.72 -4.03
C TRP A 74 -20.80 2.40 -4.17
N SER A 75 -21.12 1.15 -4.47
CA SER A 75 -22.48 0.65 -4.46
C SER A 75 -22.55 -0.76 -3.85
N SER A 76 -23.76 -1.24 -3.57
CA SER A 76 -24.02 -2.67 -3.49
C SER A 76 -24.51 -3.17 -4.84
N HIS A 77 -24.05 -4.35 -5.22
CA HIS A 77 -24.67 -5.15 -6.28
C HIS A 77 -26.18 -5.31 -6.04
N ARG A 78 -26.98 -5.27 -7.13
CA ARG A 78 -28.41 -4.90 -7.08
C ARG A 78 -29.41 -5.99 -7.47
N THR A 79 -28.97 -7.16 -7.95
CA THR A 79 -29.82 -8.06 -8.77
C THR A 79 -31.01 -8.72 -8.05
N LYS A 80 -31.07 -8.69 -6.71
CA LYS A 80 -32.13 -9.35 -5.92
C LYS A 80 -32.65 -8.57 -4.70
N CYS A 81 -32.14 -7.37 -4.43
CA CYS A 81 -32.44 -6.65 -3.18
C CYS A 81 -33.65 -5.71 -3.31
N ALA A 82 -34.76 -6.03 -2.62
CA ALA A 82 -35.96 -5.20 -2.59
C ALA A 82 -35.78 -3.87 -1.83
N HIS A 83 -34.86 -3.82 -0.86
CA HIS A 83 -34.62 -2.65 0.02
C HIS A 83 -33.53 -1.68 -0.48
N ALA A 84 -32.98 -1.94 -1.67
CA ALA A 84 -32.10 -1.07 -2.46
C ALA A 84 -31.08 -0.18 -1.69
N MET A 85 -29.93 -0.75 -1.28
CA MET A 85 -28.80 0.00 -0.71
C MET A 85 -28.43 1.24 -1.57
N PRO A 86 -28.30 2.44 -0.96
CA PRO A 86 -27.90 3.64 -1.68
C PRO A 86 -26.42 3.57 -2.11
N PRO A 87 -26.04 4.14 -3.27
CA PRO A 87 -24.63 4.34 -3.59
C PRO A 87 -24.07 5.48 -2.74
N PHE A 88 -22.82 5.37 -2.31
CA PHE A 88 -22.20 6.33 -1.39
C PHE A 88 -20.80 6.78 -1.85
N ARG A 89 -20.34 7.92 -1.32
CA ARG A 89 -19.15 8.62 -1.81
C ARG A 89 -18.10 8.78 -0.71
N GLN A 90 -17.12 7.87 -0.69
CA GLN A 90 -15.99 7.95 0.24
C GLN A 90 -15.01 9.05 -0.20
N PRO A 91 -14.68 10.06 0.63
CA PRO A 91 -13.73 11.11 0.25
C PRO A 91 -12.32 10.58 -0.03
N VAL A 92 -11.70 11.07 -1.11
CA VAL A 92 -10.31 10.75 -1.48
C VAL A 92 -9.48 12.03 -1.49
N ARG A 93 -8.24 11.92 -0.98
CA ARG A 93 -7.27 13.02 -0.90
C ARG A 93 -5.85 12.52 -1.21
N ILE A 94 -5.37 12.81 -2.41
CA ILE A 94 -4.04 12.42 -2.90
C ILE A 94 -3.07 13.61 -2.82
N LYS A 95 -1.85 13.41 -2.30
CA LYS A 95 -0.78 14.43 -2.27
C LYS A 95 -0.12 14.49 -3.64
N VAL A 96 -0.40 15.53 -4.42
CA VAL A 96 0.08 15.65 -5.81
C VAL A 96 1.26 16.60 -5.97
N ALA A 97 1.57 17.45 -4.99
CA ALA A 97 2.79 18.25 -4.96
C ALA A 97 3.36 18.34 -3.55
N ALA A 98 4.69 18.35 -3.43
CA ALA A 98 5.43 18.36 -2.17
C ALA A 98 6.01 19.74 -1.85
N LYS A 99 6.39 19.99 -0.58
CA LYS A 99 7.13 21.20 -0.16
C LYS A 99 8.63 20.98 0.07
N LYS A 100 9.10 19.73 0.00
CA LYS A 100 10.49 19.32 0.15
C LYS A 100 10.79 18.20 -0.85
N PRO A 101 12.02 18.09 -1.36
CA PRO A 101 12.46 16.94 -2.14
C PRO A 101 12.56 15.69 -1.25
N VAL A 102 12.69 14.53 -1.89
CA VAL A 102 13.05 13.26 -1.25
C VAL A 102 14.57 13.19 -1.10
N SER A 103 15.06 13.03 0.12
CA SER A 103 16.50 12.85 0.39
C SER A 103 16.95 11.43 0.06
N LEU A 104 18.03 11.32 -0.71
CA LEU A 104 18.65 10.08 -1.16
C LEU A 104 20.12 10.03 -0.73
N SER A 105 20.52 8.88 -0.20
CA SER A 105 21.90 8.55 0.20
C SER A 105 22.35 7.28 -0.52
N MET A 106 23.65 7.07 -0.69
CA MET A 106 24.18 5.80 -1.21
C MET A 106 24.39 4.81 -0.06
N SER A 107 24.37 3.51 -0.35
CA SER A 107 24.92 2.48 0.55
C SER A 107 26.45 2.58 0.64
N GLU A 108 27.05 2.11 1.73
CA GLU A 108 28.51 2.11 1.85
C GLU A 108 29.14 0.90 1.14
N PRO A 109 30.27 1.06 0.40
CA PRO A 109 30.97 -0.04 -0.27
C PRO A 109 31.50 -1.13 0.71
N THR A 110 31.51 -0.84 2.01
CA THR A 110 31.86 -1.73 3.12
C THR A 110 30.72 -2.68 3.53
N GLU A 111 29.47 -2.30 3.32
CA GLU A 111 28.29 -3.20 3.46
C GLU A 111 28.16 -4.14 2.22
N ASP A 112 28.85 -3.80 1.14
CA ASP A 112 28.38 -4.02 -0.23
C ASP A 112 28.82 -5.34 -0.90
N ARG A 113 29.45 -6.26 -0.16
CA ARG A 113 29.93 -7.53 -0.73
C ARG A 113 28.82 -8.48 -1.17
N ASN A 114 27.60 -8.28 -0.69
CA ASN A 114 26.45 -9.15 -0.94
C ASN A 114 25.31 -8.50 -1.75
N THR A 115 25.36 -7.19 -2.01
CA THR A 115 24.26 -6.42 -2.63
C THR A 115 24.17 -6.54 -4.16
N VAL A 116 24.77 -7.58 -4.74
CA VAL A 116 24.44 -7.98 -6.12
C VAL A 116 23.01 -8.49 -6.11
N PHE A 117 22.05 -7.70 -6.63
CA PHE A 117 20.67 -8.14 -6.81
C PHE A 117 20.64 -9.45 -7.61
N PRO A 118 20.28 -10.62 -7.03
CA PRO A 118 20.45 -11.91 -7.70
C PRO A 118 19.55 -12.10 -8.95
N CYS A 119 18.57 -11.22 -9.12
CA CYS A 119 17.71 -11.12 -10.29
C CYS A 119 18.34 -10.38 -11.50
N PHE A 120 19.44 -9.65 -11.31
CA PHE A 120 20.11 -8.87 -12.35
C PHE A 120 21.59 -9.26 -12.49
N ILE A 121 21.87 -10.55 -12.64
CA ILE A 121 23.24 -11.07 -12.82
C ILE A 121 23.81 -10.57 -14.16
N ARG A 122 24.52 -9.44 -14.10
CA ARG A 122 25.18 -8.73 -15.20
C ARG A 122 26.48 -8.13 -14.70
N ASP A 123 27.40 -7.85 -15.63
CA ASP A 123 28.69 -7.20 -15.33
C ASP A 123 28.53 -5.72 -14.93
N GLN A 124 27.37 -5.11 -15.19
CA GLN A 124 27.10 -3.68 -14.99
C GLN A 124 25.71 -3.44 -14.37
N ASP A 125 25.67 -2.63 -13.31
CA ASP A 125 24.44 -2.16 -12.66
C ASP A 125 24.18 -0.68 -12.98
N TYR A 126 23.01 -0.40 -13.54
CA TYR A 126 22.53 0.93 -13.87
C TYR A 126 21.30 1.38 -13.05
N ILE A 127 20.82 0.58 -12.08
CA ILE A 127 19.58 0.83 -11.32
C ILE A 127 19.50 2.27 -10.81
N SER A 128 20.54 2.76 -10.13
CA SER A 128 20.54 4.12 -9.56
C SER A 128 20.49 5.21 -10.64
N VAL A 129 21.17 5.03 -11.79
CA VAL A 129 21.10 5.96 -12.94
C VAL A 129 19.70 5.94 -13.58
N LEU A 130 19.09 4.75 -13.68
CA LEU A 130 17.74 4.56 -14.21
C LEU A 130 16.68 5.13 -13.27
N MET A 131 16.89 5.07 -11.94
CA MET A 131 16.01 5.71 -10.95
C MET A 131 16.04 7.24 -11.09
N LEU A 132 17.22 7.83 -11.27
CA LEU A 132 17.38 9.26 -11.53
C LEU A 132 16.66 9.68 -12.82
N ALA A 133 16.79 8.88 -13.90
CA ALA A 133 16.07 9.10 -15.15
C ALA A 133 14.54 8.99 -14.98
N TRP A 134 14.03 7.98 -14.26
CA TRP A 134 12.60 7.83 -14.01
C TRP A 134 12.03 8.93 -13.11
N ALA A 135 12.76 9.37 -12.09
CA ALA A 135 12.37 10.51 -11.25
C ALA A 135 12.26 11.81 -12.09
N TYR A 136 13.18 12.04 -13.03
CA TYR A 136 13.07 13.12 -14.01
C TYR A 136 11.84 12.94 -14.92
N ILE A 137 11.63 11.75 -15.49
CA ILE A 137 10.52 11.45 -16.42
C ILE A 137 9.15 11.68 -15.76
N LEU A 138 8.95 11.20 -14.53
CA LEU A 138 7.72 11.44 -13.78
C LEU A 138 7.56 12.92 -13.41
N SER A 139 8.65 13.60 -13.02
CA SER A 139 8.63 15.05 -12.76
C SER A 139 8.27 15.86 -14.01
N SER A 140 8.80 15.49 -15.17
CA SER A 140 8.52 16.13 -16.46
C SER A 140 7.06 15.90 -16.85
N ARG A 141 6.59 14.65 -16.83
CA ARG A 141 5.17 14.31 -17.12
C ARG A 141 4.20 14.99 -16.16
N TRP A 142 4.58 15.12 -14.89
CA TRP A 142 3.80 15.84 -13.88
C TRP A 142 3.58 17.32 -14.25
N THR A 143 4.60 18.03 -14.76
CA THR A 143 4.42 19.39 -15.31
C THR A 143 3.48 19.44 -16.54
N GLU A 144 3.33 18.33 -17.26
CA GLU A 144 2.39 18.23 -18.38
C GLU A 144 0.94 17.93 -17.96
N ILE A 145 0.68 17.51 -16.72
CA ILE A 145 -0.67 17.09 -16.28
C ILE A 145 -1.23 17.84 -15.05
N MET A 146 -0.42 18.59 -14.31
CA MET A 146 -0.91 19.38 -13.17
C MET A 146 -1.69 20.65 -13.59
N PRO A 147 -2.67 21.10 -12.77
CA PRO A 147 -3.29 22.42 -12.91
C PRO A 147 -2.37 23.52 -12.35
N GLY A 148 -2.40 24.72 -12.94
CA GLY A 148 -1.57 25.86 -12.52
C GLY A 148 -0.36 26.10 -13.43
N THR A 149 0.55 26.98 -13.02
CA THR A 149 1.76 27.30 -13.79
C THR A 149 2.87 26.35 -13.38
N CYS A 150 3.18 25.37 -14.23
CA CYS A 150 4.30 24.47 -14.03
C CYS A 150 5.56 24.94 -14.77
N SER A 151 6.73 24.69 -14.21
CA SER A 151 8.02 24.91 -14.87
C SER A 151 8.98 23.73 -14.66
N LEU A 152 9.83 23.48 -15.65
CA LEU A 152 10.85 22.44 -15.65
C LEU A 152 12.16 23.05 -16.17
N ALA A 153 13.24 22.94 -15.39
CA ALA A 153 14.55 23.46 -15.76
C ALA A 153 15.67 22.55 -15.24
N TYR A 154 16.79 22.50 -15.96
CA TYR A 154 18.05 22.05 -15.35
C TYR A 154 18.60 23.16 -14.45
N THR A 155 19.32 22.79 -13.38
CA THR A 155 20.07 23.77 -12.57
C THR A 155 21.50 23.92 -13.09
N ASP A 156 22.27 24.81 -12.48
CA ASP A 156 23.71 24.94 -12.73
C ASP A 156 24.55 23.76 -12.14
N SER A 157 23.91 22.70 -11.63
CA SER A 157 24.59 21.45 -11.24
C SER A 157 25.08 20.71 -12.51
N GLN A 158 26.40 20.59 -12.67
CA GLN A 158 27.00 19.95 -13.84
C GLN A 158 27.86 18.74 -13.46
N ALA A 159 27.90 17.75 -14.35
CA ALA A 159 28.77 16.60 -14.21
C ALA A 159 30.25 16.94 -14.45
N ILE A 160 31.12 16.52 -13.53
CA ILE A 160 32.58 16.66 -13.67
C ILE A 160 33.06 15.77 -14.84
N SER A 161 33.76 16.35 -15.82
CA SER A 161 34.45 15.60 -16.88
C SER A 161 35.75 14.98 -16.35
N GLN A 162 36.06 13.74 -16.76
CA GLN A 162 37.27 13.02 -16.34
C GLN A 162 38.57 13.81 -16.62
N GLN A 163 38.59 14.69 -17.63
CA GLN A 163 39.75 15.53 -17.96
C GLN A 163 40.08 16.60 -16.88
N ASN A 164 39.09 16.98 -16.06
CA ASN A 164 39.26 17.97 -14.99
C ASN A 164 39.62 17.31 -13.63
N ALA A 165 39.50 15.98 -13.52
CA ALA A 165 39.83 15.25 -12.31
C ALA A 165 41.35 14.96 -12.25
N THR A 166 42.05 15.57 -11.30
CA THR A 166 43.50 15.41 -11.13
C THR A 166 43.87 14.03 -10.55
N VAL A 167 44.09 13.06 -11.45
CA VAL A 167 44.80 11.78 -11.23
C VAL A 167 44.35 10.99 -10.00
N SER A 168 43.14 10.43 -10.06
CA SER A 168 42.68 9.37 -9.15
C SER A 168 43.17 7.99 -9.63
N GLN A 169 44.48 7.72 -9.53
CA GLN A 169 44.99 6.35 -9.74
C GLN A 169 44.55 5.44 -8.57
N GLY A 170 43.90 4.32 -8.87
CA GLY A 170 43.73 3.22 -7.92
C GLY A 170 42.32 2.88 -7.43
N ASN A 171 41.26 3.18 -8.20
CA ASN A 171 39.94 2.57 -7.99
C ASN A 171 39.24 2.39 -9.35
N GLU A 172 38.58 1.24 -9.57
CA GLU A 172 38.23 0.77 -10.93
C GLU A 172 36.70 0.69 -11.20
N ASN A 173 35.89 1.51 -10.52
CA ASN A 173 34.42 1.54 -10.66
C ASN A 173 33.88 2.97 -10.87
N PHE A 174 33.57 3.39 -12.11
CA PHE A 174 32.98 4.71 -12.39
C PHE A 174 31.93 4.71 -13.52
N ILE A 175 30.63 4.60 -13.18
CA ILE A 175 29.48 5.04 -14.00
C ILE A 175 28.93 6.31 -13.35
N SER A 176 28.74 7.38 -14.14
CA SER A 176 29.29 8.65 -13.65
C SER A 176 28.86 9.93 -14.46
N VAL A 177 28.30 10.92 -13.72
CA VAL A 177 27.46 12.16 -13.95
C VAL A 177 27.13 12.92 -12.60
N GLN A 178 27.83 13.99 -12.15
CA GLN A 178 27.59 14.66 -10.83
C GLN A 178 26.20 15.31 -10.74
N LEU A 179 25.44 14.98 -9.70
CA LEU A 179 24.06 15.44 -9.49
C LEU A 179 23.85 16.06 -8.11
N GLY A 180 23.76 17.39 -8.08
CA GLY A 180 22.94 18.09 -7.08
C GLY A 180 21.45 17.97 -7.43
N HIS A 181 20.68 19.04 -7.27
CA HIS A 181 19.33 19.12 -7.85
C HIS A 181 19.42 19.28 -9.38
N GLY A 182 19.80 18.22 -10.11
CA GLY A 182 20.10 18.27 -11.56
C GLY A 182 18.96 18.88 -12.40
N TRP A 183 17.72 18.71 -11.93
CA TRP A 183 16.55 19.44 -12.41
C TRP A 183 15.76 20.05 -11.25
N GLN A 184 14.90 21.01 -11.58
CA GLN A 184 13.80 21.47 -10.75
C GLN A 184 12.50 21.36 -11.55
N ALA A 185 11.49 20.75 -10.94
CA ALA A 185 10.13 20.67 -11.46
C ALA A 185 9.19 21.32 -10.44
N ASN A 186 8.69 22.50 -10.79
CA ASN A 186 7.97 23.40 -9.88
C ASN A 186 6.53 23.61 -10.34
N LEU A 187 5.62 23.80 -9.39
CA LEU A 187 4.23 24.22 -9.60
C LEU A 187 3.97 25.50 -8.80
N GLU A 188 3.55 26.57 -9.46
CA GLU A 188 2.96 27.75 -8.83
C GLU A 188 1.43 27.62 -8.82
N TYR A 189 0.85 27.61 -7.61
CA TYR A 189 -0.59 27.52 -7.40
C TYR A 189 -0.97 28.32 -6.15
N GLU A 190 -1.98 29.19 -6.24
CA GLU A 190 -2.46 30.06 -5.15
C GLU A 190 -1.31 30.78 -4.39
N GLN A 191 -0.39 31.40 -5.15
CA GLN A 191 0.78 32.14 -4.66
C GLN A 191 1.81 31.32 -3.86
N GLN A 192 1.72 29.99 -3.88
CA GLN A 192 2.71 29.08 -3.30
C GLN A 192 3.41 28.26 -4.38
N THR A 193 4.70 28.02 -4.19
CA THR A 193 5.52 27.13 -5.03
C THR A 193 5.63 25.76 -4.40
N PHE A 194 5.38 24.71 -5.18
CA PHE A 194 5.50 23.31 -4.79
C PHE A 194 6.44 22.57 -5.75
N LEU A 195 7.01 21.46 -5.26
CA LEU A 195 7.88 20.57 -6.02
C LEU A 195 7.09 19.36 -6.54
N ALA A 196 7.56 18.79 -7.65
CA ALA A 196 7.14 17.45 -8.08
C ALA A 196 7.38 16.42 -6.95
N PRO A 197 6.48 15.43 -6.76
CA PRO A 197 6.66 14.36 -5.77
C PRO A 197 7.95 13.54 -5.90
N TRP A 198 8.58 13.53 -7.08
CA TRP A 198 9.86 12.85 -7.39
C TRP A 198 11.03 13.84 -7.56
N SER A 199 10.90 15.09 -7.08
CA SER A 199 12.06 15.97 -6.91
C SER A 199 12.96 15.41 -5.80
N ILE A 200 14.26 15.32 -6.06
CA ILE A 200 15.24 14.65 -5.20
C ILE A 200 16.33 15.59 -4.67
N ASP A 201 16.95 15.14 -3.58
CA ASP A 201 18.12 15.74 -2.96
C ASP A 201 19.12 14.62 -2.66
N VAL A 202 20.18 14.51 -3.47
CA VAL A 202 21.20 13.47 -3.34
C VAL A 202 22.31 13.99 -2.42
N GLN A 203 22.64 13.22 -1.39
CA GLN A 203 23.69 13.60 -0.43
C GLN A 203 25.05 13.71 -1.11
N LYS A 204 25.84 14.70 -0.69
CA LYS A 204 27.04 15.19 -1.40
C LYS A 204 28.22 14.22 -1.43
N ASP A 205 28.16 13.15 -0.64
CA ASP A 205 29.25 12.21 -0.43
C ASP A 205 29.45 11.23 -1.60
N PHE A 206 28.64 11.36 -2.67
CA PHE A 206 28.77 10.58 -3.90
C PHE A 206 28.90 11.48 -5.14
N GLU A 207 30.12 11.50 -5.70
CA GLU A 207 30.37 12.09 -7.02
C GLU A 207 30.38 11.02 -8.12
N PHE A 208 30.08 11.53 -9.32
CA PHE A 208 29.75 10.76 -10.50
C PHE A 208 30.46 11.57 -11.67
N LEU A 209 31.35 10.99 -12.49
CA LEU A 209 32.21 11.60 -13.56
C LEU A 209 31.88 11.29 -15.07
N LEU A 210 31.78 12.27 -15.98
CA LEU A 210 31.59 11.95 -17.42
C LEU A 210 32.83 11.29 -18.07
N LEU A 211 32.66 10.04 -18.53
CA LEU A 211 33.66 9.19 -19.22
C LEU A 211 33.97 9.61 -20.67
N HIS A 212 33.18 10.49 -21.28
CA HIS A 212 33.35 10.92 -22.67
C HIS A 212 33.35 12.45 -22.72
N SER A 213 34.32 13.02 -23.44
CA SER A 213 34.38 14.47 -23.65
C SER A 213 33.31 14.89 -24.66
N THR A 214 32.26 15.51 -24.15
CA THR A 214 31.47 16.49 -24.92
C THR A 214 32.20 17.83 -24.86
N ASP A 215 32.21 18.58 -25.97
CA ASP A 215 32.59 19.99 -25.92
C ASP A 215 31.77 20.73 -24.85
N PRO A 216 32.36 21.68 -24.10
CA PRO A 216 31.64 22.40 -23.05
C PRO A 216 30.50 23.22 -23.69
N ALA A 217 29.26 22.80 -23.44
CA ALA A 217 28.08 23.40 -24.02
C ALA A 217 27.92 24.86 -23.55
N THR A 218 28.32 25.80 -24.39
CA THR A 218 28.25 27.25 -24.12
C THR A 218 26.84 27.81 -24.07
N ASN A 219 25.83 27.01 -24.45
CA ASN A 219 24.41 27.35 -24.37
C ASN A 219 23.73 26.56 -23.24
N ARG A 220 22.94 27.25 -22.41
CA ARG A 220 21.99 26.60 -21.51
C ARG A 220 20.92 25.89 -22.34
N HIS A 221 20.99 24.57 -22.41
CA HIS A 221 19.98 23.74 -23.06
C HIS A 221 18.66 23.78 -22.28
N SER A 222 17.53 23.77 -23.00
CA SER A 222 16.21 23.58 -22.40
C SER A 222 16.10 22.19 -21.74
N ALA A 223 15.31 22.11 -20.67
CA ALA A 223 14.94 20.82 -20.09
C ALA A 223 14.30 19.89 -21.14
N ALA A 224 14.65 18.61 -21.11
CA ALA A 224 14.06 17.60 -21.98
C ALA A 224 12.57 17.41 -21.66
N THR A 225 11.71 17.36 -22.69
CA THR A 225 10.28 17.06 -22.50
C THR A 225 10.09 15.62 -22.02
N PHE A 226 8.87 15.26 -21.59
CA PHE A 226 8.54 13.86 -21.27
C PHE A 226 8.84 12.94 -22.46
N SER A 227 8.49 13.37 -23.68
CA SER A 227 8.75 12.62 -24.92
C SER A 227 10.25 12.43 -25.19
N ASP A 228 11.06 13.48 -25.01
CA ASP A 228 12.51 13.39 -25.22
C ASP A 228 13.18 12.49 -24.18
N ALA A 229 12.80 12.64 -22.90
CA ALA A 229 13.36 11.88 -21.80
C ALA A 229 13.04 10.38 -21.91
N ILE A 230 11.81 10.03 -22.32
CA ILE A 230 11.43 8.65 -22.68
C ILE A 230 12.28 8.16 -23.87
N HIS A 231 12.44 8.95 -24.93
CA HIS A 231 13.26 8.55 -26.08
C HIS A 231 14.74 8.31 -25.72
N TYR A 232 15.31 9.14 -24.85
CA TYR A 232 16.68 8.96 -24.33
C TYR A 232 16.79 7.71 -23.46
N LEU A 233 15.82 7.47 -22.56
CA LEU A 233 15.77 6.26 -21.74
C LEU A 233 15.68 5.00 -22.59
N ASN A 234 14.80 4.96 -23.59
CA ASN A 234 14.61 3.77 -24.44
C ASN A 234 15.88 3.48 -25.26
N ARG A 235 16.56 4.52 -25.78
CA ARG A 235 17.86 4.38 -26.44
C ARG A 235 18.97 3.92 -25.51
N PHE A 236 18.96 4.35 -24.24
CA PHE A 236 19.90 3.87 -23.23
C PHE A 236 19.65 2.39 -22.89
N CYS A 237 18.40 2.02 -22.62
CA CYS A 237 18.00 0.66 -22.30
C CYS A 237 18.32 -0.32 -23.46
N ALA A 238 18.08 0.09 -24.70
CA ALA A 238 18.42 -0.69 -25.89
C ALA A 238 19.94 -0.81 -26.12
N ARG A 239 20.72 0.25 -25.85
CA ARG A 239 22.19 0.23 -26.01
C ARG A 239 22.88 -0.68 -24.99
N HIS A 240 22.40 -0.70 -23.75
CA HIS A 240 23.02 -1.46 -22.65
C HIS A 240 22.32 -2.79 -22.35
N VAL A 241 21.16 -3.06 -22.98
CA VAL A 241 20.30 -4.23 -22.76
C VAL A 241 19.82 -4.34 -21.30
N VAL A 242 19.32 -3.22 -20.76
CA VAL A 242 18.94 -3.02 -19.34
C VAL A 242 17.48 -2.61 -19.13
N SER A 243 16.59 -2.98 -20.05
CA SER A 243 15.15 -2.71 -19.93
C SER A 243 14.54 -3.37 -18.67
N ASP A 244 15.11 -4.48 -18.21
CA ASP A 244 14.78 -5.16 -16.95
C ASP A 244 15.09 -4.29 -15.73
N GLN A 245 16.32 -3.80 -15.61
CA GLN A 245 16.73 -2.83 -14.58
C GLN A 245 15.91 -1.54 -14.67
N SER A 246 15.50 -1.11 -15.87
CA SER A 246 14.69 0.10 -16.04
C SER A 246 13.28 -0.03 -15.44
N HIS A 247 12.59 -1.16 -15.65
CA HIS A 247 11.30 -1.42 -15.00
C HIS A 247 11.45 -1.53 -13.47
N ALA A 248 12.56 -2.09 -13.00
CA ALA A 248 12.84 -2.25 -11.57
C ALA A 248 13.13 -0.88 -10.89
N ALA A 249 13.93 -0.04 -11.55
CA ALA A 249 14.20 1.33 -11.14
C ALA A 249 12.91 2.19 -11.11
N LEU A 250 12.02 2.05 -12.09
CA LEU A 250 10.69 2.67 -12.04
C LEU A 250 9.93 2.24 -10.79
N ALA A 251 9.89 0.93 -10.50
CA ALA A 251 9.18 0.41 -9.34
C ALA A 251 9.70 0.98 -8.00
N ALA A 252 11.02 1.19 -7.86
CA ALA A 252 11.60 1.90 -6.73
C ALA A 252 11.22 3.39 -6.69
N VAL A 253 11.26 4.07 -7.86
CA VAL A 253 10.89 5.49 -7.98
C VAL A 253 9.42 5.75 -7.58
N LEU A 254 8.52 4.80 -7.85
CA LEU A 254 7.10 4.92 -7.46
C LEU A 254 6.90 4.95 -5.93
N LEU A 255 7.85 4.48 -5.13
CA LEU A 255 7.76 4.50 -3.67
C LEU A 255 8.26 5.81 -3.04
N LEU A 256 9.12 6.58 -3.74
CA LEU A 256 9.79 7.76 -3.20
C LEU A 256 8.84 8.77 -2.50
N PRO A 257 7.67 9.14 -3.05
CA PRO A 257 6.80 10.13 -2.41
C PRO A 257 6.18 9.68 -1.08
N SER A 258 6.20 8.37 -0.80
CA SER A 258 5.54 7.70 0.34
C SER A 258 6.49 7.16 1.40
N MET A 259 7.74 6.84 1.02
CA MET A 259 8.78 6.33 1.92
C MET A 259 9.83 7.41 2.24
N GLY A 260 10.23 8.21 1.25
CA GLY A 260 11.28 9.22 1.37
C GLY A 260 10.89 10.53 2.07
N THR A 261 9.83 10.51 2.89
CA THR A 261 9.33 11.69 3.63
C THR A 261 9.69 11.69 5.11
N LEU A 262 10.30 10.61 5.63
CA LEU A 262 10.66 10.45 7.04
C LEU A 262 12.17 10.20 7.20
N ASN A 263 12.71 9.24 6.44
CA ASN A 263 14.13 8.87 6.43
C ASN A 263 14.75 9.19 5.06
N SER A 264 16.08 9.34 5.01
CA SER A 264 16.82 9.26 3.75
C SER A 264 16.76 7.83 3.22
N LEU A 265 16.40 7.66 1.95
CA LEU A 265 16.39 6.33 1.33
C LEU A 265 17.78 6.00 0.79
N ARG A 266 18.20 4.74 0.98
CA ARG A 266 19.47 4.25 0.41
C ARG A 266 19.26 3.81 -1.05
N LEU A 267 20.18 4.23 -1.92
CA LEU A 267 20.33 3.78 -3.29
C LEU A 267 21.44 2.72 -3.38
N PRO A 268 21.30 1.69 -4.24
CA PRO A 268 22.36 0.72 -4.48
C PRO A 268 23.56 1.36 -5.19
N THR A 269 24.77 0.95 -4.81
CA THR A 269 26.02 1.41 -5.42
C THR A 269 26.13 0.91 -6.86
N PRO A 270 26.37 1.77 -7.87
CA PRO A 270 26.63 1.32 -9.24
C PRO A 270 27.90 0.45 -9.28
N SER A 271 27.77 -0.80 -9.72
CA SER A 271 28.91 -1.72 -9.84
C SER A 271 29.22 -2.05 -11.31
N SER A 272 30.51 -2.21 -11.63
CA SER A 272 30.99 -2.48 -12.98
C SER A 272 32.14 -3.50 -12.96
N LYS A 273 31.81 -4.79 -12.84
CA LYS A 273 32.78 -5.89 -12.92
C LYS A 273 33.18 -6.10 -14.38
N MET A 274 34.23 -5.41 -14.84
CA MET A 274 34.59 -5.39 -16.26
C MET A 274 35.18 -6.73 -16.75
N GLY A 275 34.30 -7.66 -17.14
CA GLY A 275 34.61 -8.59 -18.21
C GLY A 275 34.90 -7.83 -19.51
N VAL A 276 35.72 -8.39 -20.39
CA VAL A 276 35.90 -7.86 -21.74
C VAL A 276 34.53 -7.85 -22.43
N PRO A 277 34.08 -6.74 -23.05
CA PRO A 277 32.75 -6.68 -23.66
C PRO A 277 32.63 -7.75 -24.75
N HIS A 278 31.88 -8.81 -24.45
CA HIS A 278 31.49 -9.79 -25.45
C HIS A 278 30.59 -9.09 -26.47
N SER A 279 31.12 -8.84 -27.67
CA SER A 279 30.33 -8.51 -28.85
C SER A 279 29.40 -9.68 -29.16
N ALA A 280 28.21 -9.68 -28.54
CA ALA A 280 27.12 -10.60 -28.80
C ALA A 280 26.54 -10.35 -30.20
N LEU A 281 27.29 -10.79 -31.21
CA LEU A 281 26.93 -10.68 -32.61
C LEU A 281 25.71 -11.56 -32.90
N GLY A 282 24.53 -10.93 -32.95
CA GLY A 282 23.30 -11.57 -33.39
C GLY A 282 22.24 -11.80 -32.32
N SER A 283 21.61 -10.72 -31.88
CA SER A 283 20.16 -10.73 -31.65
C SER A 283 19.57 -9.37 -32.00
N VAL A 284 19.27 -9.20 -33.30
CA VAL A 284 18.44 -8.08 -33.75
C VAL A 284 17.00 -8.40 -33.37
N CYS A 285 16.55 -7.87 -32.24
CA CYS A 285 15.17 -8.05 -31.77
C CYS A 285 14.20 -7.12 -32.52
N GLU A 286 14.19 -7.20 -33.85
CA GLU A 286 13.15 -6.62 -34.71
C GLU A 286 11.86 -7.44 -34.54
N GLY A 287 11.22 -7.28 -33.37
CA GLY A 287 10.24 -8.23 -32.84
C GLY A 287 9.16 -7.63 -31.94
N LEU A 288 8.81 -6.35 -32.14
CA LEU A 288 7.54 -5.71 -31.71
C LEU A 288 6.98 -6.13 -30.34
N GLN A 289 7.81 -6.14 -29.28
CA GLN A 289 7.28 -5.92 -27.93
C GLN A 289 7.10 -4.42 -27.72
N ASP A 290 5.86 -3.99 -27.99
CA ASP A 290 5.34 -2.63 -27.87
C ASP A 290 5.82 -1.93 -26.58
N ASP A 291 6.21 -0.65 -26.68
CA ASP A 291 6.67 0.24 -25.60
C ASP A 291 5.53 0.62 -24.63
N TRP A 292 4.76 -0.38 -24.20
CA TRP A 292 3.42 -0.23 -23.61
C TRP A 292 3.45 0.60 -22.32
N ILE A 293 4.47 0.43 -21.46
CA ILE A 293 4.62 1.16 -20.21
C ILE A 293 4.96 2.64 -20.43
N HIS A 294 5.61 2.96 -21.55
CA HIS A 294 5.98 4.33 -21.93
C HIS A 294 4.83 5.10 -22.59
N ARG A 295 3.72 4.42 -22.94
CA ARG A 295 2.48 5.09 -23.36
C ARG A 295 1.96 5.93 -22.20
N SER A 296 1.71 7.21 -22.45
CA SER A 296 1.35 8.22 -21.43
C SER A 296 0.22 7.78 -20.49
N CYS A 297 -0.80 7.08 -20.98
CA CYS A 297 -1.94 6.63 -20.19
C CYS A 297 -1.63 5.56 -19.12
N TYR A 298 -0.47 4.89 -19.19
CA TYR A 298 0.02 4.01 -18.11
C TYR A 298 0.91 4.78 -17.13
N ILE A 299 1.83 5.63 -17.64
CA ILE A 299 2.63 6.54 -16.79
C ILE A 299 1.71 7.40 -15.91
N ASP A 300 0.65 7.99 -16.46
CA ASP A 300 -0.30 8.85 -15.72
C ASP A 300 -1.00 8.09 -14.57
N LYS A 301 -1.19 6.77 -14.70
CA LYS A 301 -1.77 5.92 -13.66
C LYS A 301 -0.76 5.55 -12.58
N LEU A 302 0.47 5.22 -12.98
CA LEU A 302 1.57 4.94 -12.04
C LEU A 302 1.96 6.20 -11.25
N LEU A 303 1.97 7.36 -11.91
CA LEU A 303 2.11 8.68 -11.31
C LEU A 303 0.99 8.91 -10.26
N THR A 304 -0.27 8.59 -10.60
CA THR A 304 -1.41 8.72 -9.67
C THR A 304 -1.31 7.76 -8.48
N LEU A 305 -0.87 6.52 -8.69
CA LEU A 305 -0.57 5.53 -7.64
C LEU A 305 0.54 6.00 -6.70
N SER A 306 1.66 6.46 -7.25
CA SER A 306 2.82 6.95 -6.48
C SER A 306 2.49 8.19 -5.65
N CYS A 307 1.62 9.07 -6.17
CA CYS A 307 1.02 10.17 -5.40
C CYS A 307 0.06 9.70 -4.29
N ASN A 308 -0.53 8.50 -4.36
CA ASN A 308 -1.36 7.95 -3.28
C ASN A 308 -0.49 7.41 -2.12
N THR A 309 0.23 8.32 -1.45
CA THR A 309 1.16 7.99 -0.37
C THR A 309 0.49 7.37 0.86
N ARG A 310 -0.85 7.41 0.94
CA ARG A 310 -1.66 6.73 1.96
C ARG A 310 -2.02 5.29 1.58
N GLY A 311 -2.20 4.99 0.30
CA GLY A 311 -2.52 3.66 -0.20
C GLY A 311 -1.31 2.73 -0.40
N ILE A 312 -0.11 3.27 -0.65
CA ILE A 312 1.10 2.44 -0.91
C ILE A 312 1.42 1.47 0.25
N ARG A 313 1.34 1.92 1.52
CA ARG A 313 1.55 1.04 2.70
C ARG A 313 0.46 -0.05 2.82
N PRO A 314 -0.85 0.28 2.82
CA PRO A 314 -1.93 -0.71 2.71
C PRO A 314 -1.77 -1.73 1.58
N LEU A 315 -1.31 -1.30 0.40
CA LEU A 315 -1.05 -2.21 -0.72
C LEU A 315 0.08 -3.20 -0.42
N LEU A 316 1.24 -2.70 0.02
CA LEU A 316 2.39 -3.54 0.38
C LEU A 316 2.04 -4.53 1.49
N LEU A 317 1.36 -4.06 2.53
CA LEU A 317 1.06 -4.83 3.74
C LEU A 317 -0.19 -5.72 3.61
N SER A 318 -1.00 -5.55 2.55
CA SER A 318 -2.16 -6.40 2.24
C SER A 318 -1.84 -7.90 2.16
N ILE A 319 -0.57 -8.26 1.87
CA ILE A 319 -0.11 -9.65 1.74
C ILE A 319 -0.13 -10.43 3.06
N PHE A 320 -0.14 -9.71 4.20
CA PHE A 320 -0.22 -10.27 5.55
C PHE A 320 -1.66 -10.44 6.05
N TYR A 321 -2.63 -9.84 5.35
CA TYR A 321 -4.05 -10.08 5.60
C TYR A 321 -4.48 -11.42 4.99
N GLU A 322 -5.34 -12.14 5.71
CA GLU A 322 -5.91 -13.42 5.25
C GLU A 322 -7.43 -13.44 5.54
N PRO A 323 -8.29 -13.51 4.50
CA PRO A 323 -9.75 -13.41 4.61
C PRO A 323 -10.47 -14.26 5.67
N ASN A 324 -9.86 -15.36 6.11
CA ASN A 324 -10.45 -16.38 6.97
C ASN A 324 -10.02 -16.26 8.45
N ILE A 325 -9.22 -15.26 8.81
CA ILE A 325 -8.71 -15.05 10.18
C ILE A 325 -9.61 -14.06 10.92
N GLU A 326 -10.23 -14.54 12.01
CA GLU A 326 -11.05 -13.74 12.92
C GLU A 326 -10.18 -12.82 13.80
N CYS A 327 -10.77 -11.75 14.35
CA CYS A 327 -10.05 -10.72 15.08
C CYS A 327 -9.36 -11.21 16.36
N ASN A 328 -9.87 -12.26 17.00
CA ASN A 328 -9.24 -12.95 18.13
C ASN A 328 -8.13 -13.94 17.70
N ALA A 329 -8.05 -14.28 16.42
CA ALA A 329 -7.13 -15.25 15.82
C ALA A 329 -5.90 -14.62 15.15
N VAL A 330 -5.73 -13.30 15.23
CA VAL A 330 -4.70 -12.55 14.49
C VAL A 330 -3.28 -12.85 14.99
N THR A 331 -3.08 -12.89 16.31
CA THR A 331 -1.76 -13.14 16.92
C THR A 331 -1.10 -14.43 16.40
N PRO A 332 -1.71 -15.63 16.48
CA PRO A 332 -1.07 -16.85 15.99
C PRO A 332 -0.82 -16.81 14.48
N TRP A 333 -1.71 -16.22 13.68
CA TRP A 333 -1.55 -16.10 12.23
C TRP A 333 -0.29 -15.28 11.88
N LEU A 334 -0.11 -14.12 12.52
CA LEU A 334 1.06 -13.27 12.30
C LEU A 334 2.33 -13.87 12.90
N GLN A 335 2.27 -14.54 14.06
CA GLN A 335 3.41 -15.27 14.62
C GLN A 335 3.88 -16.39 13.68
N GLY A 336 2.97 -17.23 13.19
CA GLY A 336 3.29 -18.31 12.26
C GLY A 336 3.87 -17.80 10.94
N THR A 337 3.29 -16.72 10.40
CA THR A 337 3.78 -16.00 9.24
C THR A 337 5.21 -15.48 9.43
N LEU A 338 5.45 -14.71 10.49
CA LEU A 338 6.75 -14.08 10.76
C LEU A 338 7.82 -15.12 11.12
N ALA A 339 7.44 -16.21 11.79
CA ALA A 339 8.31 -17.35 12.06
C ALA A 339 8.71 -18.10 10.78
N ALA A 340 7.79 -18.29 9.82
CA ALA A 340 8.11 -18.89 8.53
C ALA A 340 9.05 -18.00 7.70
N ILE A 341 8.79 -16.69 7.64
CA ILE A 341 9.68 -15.73 6.96
C ILE A 341 11.07 -15.76 7.59
N LYS A 342 11.18 -15.76 8.92
CA LYS A 342 12.47 -15.86 9.63
C LYS A 342 13.16 -17.21 9.40
N HIS A 343 12.40 -18.31 9.36
CA HIS A 343 12.93 -19.66 9.15
C HIS A 343 13.52 -19.86 7.75
N VAL A 344 12.85 -19.32 6.73
CA VAL A 344 13.28 -19.39 5.32
C VAL A 344 14.35 -18.36 4.99
N ALA A 345 14.07 -17.07 5.26
CA ALA A 345 14.93 -15.99 4.81
C ALA A 345 16.06 -15.65 5.78
N GLY A 346 15.90 -15.91 7.09
CA GLY A 346 16.79 -15.38 8.12
C GLY A 346 16.92 -13.86 7.98
N ASP A 347 18.16 -13.37 7.86
CA ASP A 347 18.47 -11.94 7.65
C ASP A 347 18.53 -11.53 6.16
N ASN A 348 18.22 -12.43 5.22
CA ASN A 348 18.30 -12.17 3.77
C ASN A 348 17.11 -11.32 3.28
N SER A 349 17.26 -9.99 3.29
CA SER A 349 16.20 -9.07 2.88
C SER A 349 15.73 -9.27 1.43
N TYR A 350 16.58 -9.74 0.52
CA TYR A 350 16.15 -10.09 -0.85
C TYR A 350 15.18 -11.27 -0.85
N LEU A 351 15.45 -12.33 -0.07
CA LEU A 351 14.56 -13.49 0.05
C LEU A 351 13.25 -13.12 0.77
N VAL A 352 13.29 -12.28 1.81
CA VAL A 352 12.07 -11.66 2.39
C VAL A 352 11.24 -10.98 1.30
N GLY A 353 11.87 -10.14 0.48
CA GLY A 353 11.19 -9.45 -0.62
C GLY A 353 10.61 -10.41 -1.66
N ARG A 354 11.33 -11.48 -2.04
CA ARG A 354 10.82 -12.51 -2.96
C ARG A 354 9.63 -13.26 -2.39
N LEU A 355 9.62 -13.63 -1.10
CA LEU A 355 8.46 -14.23 -0.44
C LEU A 355 7.24 -13.30 -0.54
N CYS A 356 7.42 -12.01 -0.26
CA CYS A 356 6.37 -11.01 -0.40
C CYS A 356 5.85 -10.86 -1.85
N MET A 357 6.72 -10.98 -2.85
CA MET A 357 6.36 -10.96 -4.27
C MET A 357 5.51 -12.18 -4.67
N GLU A 358 5.89 -13.39 -4.26
CA GLU A 358 5.12 -14.61 -4.56
C GLU A 358 3.79 -14.66 -3.79
N ARG A 359 3.74 -14.13 -2.54
CA ARG A 359 2.50 -14.07 -1.73
C ARG A 359 1.38 -13.29 -2.43
N SER A 360 1.72 -12.25 -3.19
CA SER A 360 0.75 -11.47 -3.97
C SER A 360 1.39 -10.83 -5.22
N PRO A 361 1.32 -11.50 -6.38
CA PRO A 361 1.84 -10.98 -7.65
C PRO A 361 1.31 -9.58 -8.03
N ARG A 362 0.09 -9.22 -7.58
CA ARG A 362 -0.52 -7.90 -7.82
C ARG A 362 0.20 -6.72 -7.17
N VAL A 363 1.07 -6.97 -6.19
CA VAL A 363 1.93 -5.93 -5.57
C VAL A 363 3.42 -6.28 -5.62
N ALA A 364 3.79 -7.34 -6.35
CA ALA A 364 5.17 -7.79 -6.47
C ALA A 364 6.12 -6.72 -7.05
N PHE A 365 5.64 -5.88 -7.97
CA PHE A 365 6.42 -4.75 -8.47
C PHE A 365 6.75 -3.73 -7.36
N LEU A 366 5.81 -3.36 -6.47
CA LEU A 366 6.13 -2.50 -5.31
C LEU A 366 7.15 -3.18 -4.39
N TRP A 367 7.03 -4.49 -4.17
CA TRP A 367 8.01 -5.24 -3.37
C TRP A 367 9.40 -5.32 -4.02
N LEU A 368 9.52 -5.32 -5.35
CA LEU A 368 10.80 -5.12 -6.03
C LEU A 368 11.36 -3.71 -5.80
N GLY A 369 10.50 -2.68 -5.79
CA GLY A 369 10.87 -1.35 -5.36
C GLY A 369 11.36 -1.32 -3.91
N CYS A 370 10.72 -2.07 -3.01
CA CYS A 370 11.16 -2.23 -1.63
C CYS A 370 12.54 -2.88 -1.54
N ILE A 371 12.80 -3.95 -2.32
CA ILE A 371 14.10 -4.62 -2.41
C ILE A 371 15.22 -3.64 -2.81
N ILE A 372 14.97 -2.79 -3.81
CA ILE A 372 15.96 -1.81 -4.29
C ILE A 372 16.26 -0.72 -3.26
N LEU A 373 15.25 -0.32 -2.47
CA LEU A 373 15.39 0.67 -1.40
C LEU A 373 15.79 0.06 -0.04
N ASN A 374 15.90 -1.27 0.06
CA ASN A 374 16.17 -2.06 1.26
C ASN A 374 15.25 -1.78 2.48
N ILE A 375 13.96 -1.54 2.24
CA ILE A 375 12.95 -1.19 3.27
C ILE A 375 12.09 -2.35 3.78
N GLN A 376 12.35 -3.60 3.35
CA GLN A 376 11.54 -4.78 3.71
C GLN A 376 11.45 -4.97 5.23
N ASN A 377 12.56 -4.76 5.95
CA ASN A 377 12.64 -4.97 7.39
C ASN A 377 11.92 -3.86 8.18
N GLU A 378 11.81 -2.64 7.64
CA GLU A 378 10.97 -1.59 8.23
C GLU A 378 9.49 -1.97 8.16
N LEU A 379 9.05 -2.49 7.00
CA LEU A 379 7.67 -2.94 6.77
C LEU A 379 7.31 -4.18 7.59
N LEU A 380 8.22 -5.16 7.73
CA LEU A 380 8.02 -6.30 8.63
C LEU A 380 7.89 -5.86 10.10
N ARG A 381 8.52 -4.76 10.51
CA ARG A 381 8.36 -4.21 11.86
C ARG A 381 6.97 -3.60 12.07
N GLU A 382 6.37 -2.98 11.05
CA GLU A 382 4.95 -2.56 11.11
C GLU A 382 4.05 -3.81 11.31
N VAL A 383 4.28 -4.90 10.57
CA VAL A 383 3.54 -6.18 10.70
C VAL A 383 3.70 -6.83 12.08
N TYR A 384 4.91 -6.82 12.66
CA TYR A 384 5.17 -7.37 13.99
C TYR A 384 4.34 -6.70 15.10
N PHE A 385 3.95 -5.43 14.91
CA PHE A 385 3.02 -4.71 15.81
C PHE A 385 1.56 -4.74 15.33
N GLY A 386 1.21 -5.61 14.37
CA GLY A 386 -0.13 -5.73 13.81
C GLY A 386 -0.58 -4.56 12.92
N GLN A 387 0.33 -3.64 12.57
CA GLN A 387 0.04 -2.39 11.86
C GLN A 387 -0.12 -2.65 10.36
N ILE A 388 -1.25 -3.24 9.96
CA ILE A 388 -1.62 -3.50 8.56
C ILE A 388 -2.81 -2.57 8.22
N PRO A 389 -2.56 -1.33 7.74
CA PRO A 389 -3.61 -0.32 7.51
C PRO A 389 -4.44 -0.61 6.25
N ILE A 390 -5.65 -0.02 6.19
CA ILE A 390 -6.63 -0.20 5.11
C ILE A 390 -6.80 1.11 4.32
N ASP A 391 -6.80 1.03 2.98
CA ASP A 391 -7.22 2.09 2.06
C ASP A 391 -8.03 1.45 0.90
N LEU A 392 -9.35 1.31 1.10
CA LEU A 392 -10.26 0.71 0.11
C LEU A 392 -10.11 1.27 -1.32
N PRO A 393 -9.88 2.59 -1.55
CA PRO A 393 -9.60 3.11 -2.88
C PRO A 393 -8.42 2.41 -3.57
N SER A 394 -7.22 2.40 -2.97
CA SER A 394 -6.07 1.69 -3.57
C SER A 394 -6.31 0.19 -3.69
N ALA A 395 -7.02 -0.40 -2.72
CA ALA A 395 -7.38 -1.82 -2.75
C ALA A 395 -8.18 -2.18 -4.02
N SER A 396 -9.23 -1.41 -4.33
CA SER A 396 -10.02 -1.58 -5.55
C SER A 396 -9.25 -1.22 -6.82
N TRP A 397 -8.40 -0.19 -6.81
CA TRP A 397 -7.59 0.16 -7.98
C TRP A 397 -6.55 -0.91 -8.35
N SER A 398 -6.09 -1.68 -7.36
CA SER A 398 -5.04 -2.72 -7.50
C SER A 398 -5.59 -4.15 -7.47
N ARG A 399 -6.91 -4.33 -7.28
CA ARG A 399 -7.57 -5.62 -7.02
C ARG A 399 -6.95 -6.41 -5.85
N THR A 400 -6.48 -5.73 -4.80
CA THR A 400 -6.04 -6.37 -3.55
C THR A 400 -7.18 -6.37 -2.54
N ILE A 401 -7.19 -7.36 -1.65
CA ILE A 401 -8.07 -7.38 -0.49
C ILE A 401 -7.25 -6.97 0.74
N GLN A 402 -7.76 -6.01 1.50
CA GLN A 402 -7.14 -5.43 2.70
C GLN A 402 -8.03 -5.54 3.93
N SER A 403 -9.32 -5.86 3.78
CA SER A 403 -10.29 -5.95 4.88
C SER A 403 -11.46 -6.87 4.53
N PHE A 404 -12.06 -7.49 5.56
CA PHE A 404 -13.23 -8.36 5.42
C PHE A 404 -14.47 -7.66 4.83
N ILE A 405 -14.52 -6.31 4.90
CA ILE A 405 -15.56 -5.45 4.32
C ILE A 405 -15.62 -5.54 2.78
N GLN A 406 -14.52 -5.95 2.12
CA GLN A 406 -14.49 -6.16 0.67
C GLN A 406 -15.06 -7.52 0.22
N GLN A 407 -15.31 -8.44 1.16
CA GLN A 407 -15.89 -9.75 0.86
C GLN A 407 -17.40 -9.62 0.59
N ARG A 408 -18.01 -10.65 -0.01
CA ARG A 408 -19.47 -10.75 -0.14
C ARG A 408 -20.10 -11.15 1.19
N VAL A 409 -21.37 -10.84 1.38
CA VAL A 409 -22.15 -11.47 2.47
C VAL A 409 -22.40 -12.95 2.18
N SER A 410 -22.67 -13.75 3.21
CA SER A 410 -22.99 -15.17 3.07
C SER A 410 -24.29 -15.40 2.27
N ASP A 411 -24.36 -16.55 1.60
CA ASP A 411 -25.58 -17.08 0.98
C ASP A 411 -25.77 -18.54 1.43
N PRO A 412 -26.75 -18.85 2.30
CA PRO A 412 -27.74 -17.94 2.89
C PRO A 412 -27.14 -16.98 3.94
N LEU A 413 -27.67 -15.76 4.00
CA LEU A 413 -27.28 -14.75 5.00
C LEU A 413 -27.69 -15.11 6.43
N VAL A 414 -28.88 -15.72 6.59
CA VAL A 414 -29.41 -16.19 7.87
C VAL A 414 -29.33 -17.72 7.91
N THR A 415 -28.80 -18.27 8.99
CA THR A 415 -28.86 -19.71 9.30
C THR A 415 -29.35 -19.88 10.72
N ASP A 416 -30.40 -20.68 10.94
CA ASP A 416 -30.98 -20.98 12.25
C ASP A 416 -31.37 -19.74 13.09
N GLY A 417 -31.80 -18.66 12.43
CA GLY A 417 -32.15 -17.39 13.09
C GLY A 417 -30.95 -16.54 13.51
N LEU A 418 -29.75 -16.89 13.04
CA LEU A 418 -28.48 -16.20 13.32
C LEU A 418 -27.86 -15.62 12.03
N ILE A 419 -27.19 -14.47 12.16
CA ILE A 419 -26.36 -13.82 11.13
C ILE A 419 -24.91 -13.78 11.64
N LEU A 420 -23.91 -13.91 10.76
CA LEU A 420 -22.49 -13.71 11.12
C LEU A 420 -22.22 -12.23 11.43
N ARG A 421 -21.48 -11.93 12.51
CA ARG A 421 -21.10 -10.53 12.84
C ARG A 421 -20.36 -9.85 11.68
N ALA A 422 -19.62 -10.61 10.88
CA ALA A 422 -18.95 -10.09 9.68
C ALA A 422 -19.95 -9.62 8.61
N ASP A 423 -21.10 -10.28 8.46
CA ASP A 423 -22.15 -9.90 7.51
C ASP A 423 -23.02 -8.76 8.04
N GLU A 424 -23.25 -8.73 9.36
CA GLU A 424 -23.85 -7.59 10.07
C GLU A 424 -23.03 -6.31 9.82
N CYS A 425 -21.70 -6.34 10.08
CA CYS A 425 -20.79 -5.23 9.75
C CYS A 425 -20.81 -4.84 8.27
N ARG A 426 -20.83 -5.81 7.34
CA ARG A 426 -20.89 -5.54 5.89
C ARG A 426 -22.19 -4.83 5.51
N LEU A 427 -23.32 -5.27 6.04
CA LEU A 427 -24.62 -4.68 5.75
C LEU A 427 -24.75 -3.27 6.34
N LEU A 428 -24.30 -3.04 7.58
CA LEU A 428 -24.26 -1.71 8.20
C LEU A 428 -23.38 -0.71 7.44
N PHE A 429 -22.23 -1.17 6.92
CA PHE A 429 -21.37 -0.33 6.09
C PHE A 429 -21.97 -0.07 4.69
N LEU A 430 -22.66 -1.06 4.10
CA LEU A 430 -23.32 -0.93 2.80
C LEU A 430 -24.63 -0.11 2.84
N SER A 431 -25.34 -0.10 3.96
CA SER A 431 -26.53 0.75 4.16
C SER A 431 -26.16 2.21 4.42
N GLN A 432 -24.94 2.45 4.93
CA GLN A 432 -24.47 3.75 5.40
C GLN A 432 -25.34 4.30 6.55
N SER A 433 -25.75 3.41 7.47
CA SER A 433 -26.38 3.78 8.75
C SER A 433 -25.62 4.92 9.42
N GLU A 434 -26.32 5.88 10.04
CA GLU A 434 -25.73 7.16 10.50
C GLU A 434 -24.44 6.99 11.30
N ARG A 435 -24.37 5.93 12.13
CA ARG A 435 -23.24 5.61 13.01
C ARG A 435 -22.18 4.69 12.39
N HIS A 436 -22.51 4.00 11.31
CA HIS A 436 -21.64 3.03 10.61
C HIS A 436 -21.15 3.51 9.22
N THR A 437 -21.35 4.80 8.88
CA THR A 437 -20.77 5.46 7.70
C THR A 437 -19.24 5.38 7.61
N ARG A 438 -18.54 5.14 8.72
CA ARG A 438 -17.08 5.01 8.78
C ARG A 438 -16.64 3.57 8.54
N LEU A 439 -15.64 3.41 7.67
CA LEU A 439 -14.92 2.15 7.49
C LEU A 439 -14.32 1.69 8.84
N PRO A 440 -14.61 0.47 9.31
CA PRO A 440 -13.92 -0.11 10.47
C PRO A 440 -12.40 -0.10 10.28
N LEU A 441 -11.66 0.29 11.32
CA LEU A 441 -10.20 0.36 11.25
C LEU A 441 -9.55 -1.04 11.32
N CYS A 442 -10.27 -2.02 11.87
CA CYS A 442 -9.90 -3.43 11.88
C CYS A 442 -10.22 -4.10 10.54
N GLN A 443 -9.23 -4.83 10.03
CA GLN A 443 -9.25 -5.57 8.77
C GLN A 443 -9.83 -7.00 8.91
N TRP A 444 -9.80 -7.55 10.12
CA TRP A 444 -10.14 -8.94 10.45
C TRP A 444 -11.63 -9.13 10.72
N THR A 445 -12.15 -10.33 10.50
CA THR A 445 -13.58 -10.61 10.72
C THR A 445 -13.91 -10.60 12.22
N PRO A 446 -15.01 -9.95 12.67
CA PRO A 446 -15.52 -10.17 14.01
C PRO A 446 -16.04 -11.60 14.14
N PHE A 447 -15.66 -12.29 15.21
CA PHE A 447 -15.98 -13.71 15.39
C PHE A 447 -17.46 -13.96 15.73
N GLY A 448 -17.96 -15.13 15.34
CA GLY A 448 -19.27 -15.62 15.76
C GLY A 448 -20.48 -14.91 15.13
N LYS A 449 -21.62 -14.95 15.84
CA LYS A 449 -22.95 -14.65 15.30
C LYS A 449 -23.81 -13.82 16.25
N THR A 450 -24.77 -13.12 15.67
CA THR A 450 -25.82 -12.34 16.34
C THR A 450 -27.18 -12.92 15.97
N THR A 451 -28.18 -12.84 16.85
CA THR A 451 -29.55 -13.27 16.52
C THR A 451 -30.27 -12.24 15.65
N VAL A 452 -31.19 -12.67 14.79
CA VAL A 452 -31.96 -11.75 13.93
C VAL A 452 -32.87 -10.79 14.70
N SER A 453 -33.18 -11.05 15.98
CA SER A 453 -33.87 -10.06 16.84
C SER A 453 -32.95 -8.92 17.30
N ASP A 454 -31.66 -9.21 17.47
CA ASP A 454 -30.72 -8.34 18.18
C ASP A 454 -29.85 -7.49 17.24
N VAL A 455 -29.74 -7.86 15.96
CA VAL A 455 -29.10 -7.01 14.92
C VAL A 455 -29.94 -5.76 14.64
N ASP A 456 -29.33 -4.70 14.11
CA ASP A 456 -30.01 -3.47 13.71
C ASP A 456 -31.23 -3.66 12.79
N LEU A 457 -32.16 -2.70 12.87
CA LEU A 457 -33.35 -2.68 12.00
C LEU A 457 -32.98 -2.64 10.52
N GLU A 458 -31.91 -1.93 10.16
CA GLU A 458 -31.39 -1.90 8.79
C GLU A 458 -30.94 -3.29 8.34
N VAL A 459 -30.13 -4.00 9.13
CA VAL A 459 -29.68 -5.38 8.83
C VAL A 459 -30.87 -6.33 8.71
N ARG A 460 -31.89 -6.19 9.57
CA ARG A 460 -33.14 -6.97 9.52
C ARG A 460 -33.92 -6.83 8.21
N LEU A 461 -33.87 -5.68 7.52
CA LEU A 461 -34.47 -5.52 6.19
C LEU A 461 -33.79 -6.41 5.14
N HIS A 462 -32.49 -6.64 5.29
CA HIS A 462 -31.69 -7.41 4.33
C HIS A 462 -31.69 -8.92 4.59
N GLN A 463 -32.38 -9.42 5.63
CA GLN A 463 -32.35 -10.83 6.06
C GLN A 463 -32.73 -11.87 4.97
N GLN A 464 -33.49 -11.46 3.95
CA GLN A 464 -33.89 -12.30 2.80
C GLN A 464 -33.12 -11.99 1.51
N CYS A 465 -32.21 -11.01 1.54
CA CYS A 465 -31.43 -10.60 0.37
C CYS A 465 -30.24 -11.55 0.13
N GLN A 466 -29.83 -11.65 -1.12
CA GLN A 466 -28.65 -12.42 -1.55
C GLN A 466 -27.66 -11.51 -2.28
N ASP A 467 -26.38 -11.86 -2.20
CA ASP A 467 -25.29 -11.29 -3.00
C ASP A 467 -25.03 -9.77 -2.83
N HIS A 468 -25.18 -9.27 -1.59
CA HIS A 468 -24.63 -7.96 -1.20
C HIS A 468 -23.09 -8.03 -1.12
N TRP A 469 -22.42 -7.09 -1.78
CA TRP A 469 -20.96 -6.90 -1.68
C TRP A 469 -20.58 -5.47 -2.10
N LEU A 470 -19.43 -5.00 -1.61
CA LEU A 470 -18.94 -3.64 -1.86
C LEU A 470 -18.35 -3.49 -3.28
N GLN A 471 -19.14 -2.92 -4.18
CA GLN A 471 -18.76 -2.67 -5.57
C GLN A 471 -18.16 -1.27 -5.73
N TYR A 472 -16.99 -1.19 -6.36
CA TYR A 472 -16.35 0.08 -6.76
C TYR A 472 -16.86 0.49 -8.15
N GLU A 473 -17.51 1.64 -8.26
CA GLU A 473 -18.05 2.16 -9.54
C GLU A 473 -17.10 3.14 -10.24
N GLY A 474 -16.23 3.82 -9.48
CA GLY A 474 -15.30 4.81 -10.03
C GLY A 474 -14.91 5.89 -9.02
N ILE A 475 -14.21 6.92 -9.50
CA ILE A 475 -13.83 8.10 -8.72
C ILE A 475 -14.21 9.38 -9.46
N GLU A 476 -14.88 10.28 -8.74
CA GLU A 476 -15.11 11.66 -9.18
C GLU A 476 -14.09 12.58 -8.51
N TRP A 477 -13.13 13.04 -9.30
CA TRP A 477 -12.27 14.17 -8.93
C TRP A 477 -13.08 15.47 -8.85
N GLU A 478 -12.70 16.36 -7.94
CA GLU A 478 -13.15 17.76 -7.98
C GLU A 478 -12.53 18.43 -9.22
N SER A 479 -13.30 18.43 -10.31
CA SER A 479 -12.79 18.59 -11.67
C SER A 479 -13.85 19.14 -12.63
N LYS A 480 -13.55 19.14 -13.94
CA LYS A 480 -14.50 19.39 -15.04
C LYS A 480 -14.62 18.07 -15.86
N PRO A 481 -15.81 17.64 -16.31
CA PRO A 481 -16.20 16.22 -16.28
C PRO A 481 -15.88 15.31 -17.50
N PHE A 482 -16.00 13.98 -17.26
CA PHE A 482 -16.15 12.78 -18.15
C PHE A 482 -15.02 11.69 -18.17
N LEU A 483 -15.37 10.47 -18.67
CA LEU A 483 -15.00 9.14 -18.08
C LEU A 483 -14.46 8.04 -19.06
N ALA A 484 -14.00 6.88 -18.53
CA ALA A 484 -13.34 5.74 -19.24
C ALA A 484 -13.60 4.31 -18.62
N ASN A 485 -12.75 3.27 -18.85
CA ASN A 485 -13.08 1.84 -18.55
C ASN A 485 -11.93 0.81 -18.18
N HIS A 486 -12.09 -0.52 -18.43
CA HIS A 486 -11.72 -1.70 -17.57
C HIS A 486 -11.37 -3.01 -18.38
N LEU A 487 -10.90 -4.24 -17.99
CA LEU A 487 -10.36 -5.10 -16.85
C LEU A 487 -9.48 -6.27 -17.50
N TYR A 488 -8.96 -7.47 -17.05
CA TYR A 488 -8.82 -8.52 -15.95
C TYR A 488 -7.62 -9.48 -16.38
N ASN A 489 -7.12 -10.67 -15.90
CA ASN A 489 -6.86 -11.54 -14.67
C ASN A 489 -6.20 -12.91 -15.16
N HIS A 490 -5.68 -13.99 -14.49
CA HIS A 490 -4.99 -14.50 -13.23
C HIS A 490 -4.65 -16.05 -13.46
N SER A 491 -4.12 -17.03 -12.65
CA SER A 491 -3.62 -17.38 -11.25
C SER A 491 -2.54 -18.55 -11.33
N HIS A 492 -2.13 -19.51 -10.43
CA HIS A 492 -2.52 -20.08 -9.08
C HIS A 492 -1.36 -20.76 -8.23
N ARG A 493 -1.48 -21.99 -7.61
CA ARG A 493 -0.73 -22.50 -6.40
C ARG A 493 -0.64 -24.07 -6.14
N ASP A 494 0.41 -24.62 -5.44
CA ASP A 494 0.43 -25.85 -4.55
C ASP A 494 1.58 -25.94 -3.45
N LEU A 495 1.73 -27.02 -2.62
CA LEU A 495 1.99 -26.98 -1.13
C LEU A 495 3.18 -27.78 -0.45
N LEU A 496 3.55 -27.48 0.83
CA LEU A 496 4.74 -27.92 1.66
C LEU A 496 4.62 -27.78 3.25
N GLN A 497 5.73 -27.97 4.04
CA GLN A 497 5.85 -28.32 5.52
C GLN A 497 6.18 -27.18 6.58
N ILE A 498 6.22 -27.48 7.91
CA ILE A 498 6.22 -26.57 9.11
C ILE A 498 7.42 -26.64 10.09
N SER A 499 7.71 -25.52 10.81
CA SER A 499 8.41 -25.40 12.12
C SER A 499 7.61 -24.54 13.16
N TYR A 500 8.01 -24.51 14.45
CA TYR A 500 7.21 -23.99 15.59
C TYR A 500 7.88 -22.94 16.51
N GLU A 501 9.13 -22.55 16.27
CA GLU A 501 9.96 -21.81 17.24
C GLU A 501 9.49 -20.38 17.59
N GLY A 502 8.50 -19.82 16.88
CA GLY A 502 7.96 -18.47 17.10
C GLY A 502 6.59 -18.41 17.79
N LEU A 503 6.09 -19.52 18.32
CA LEU A 503 4.78 -19.59 18.98
C LEU A 503 4.85 -19.07 20.43
N ASP A 504 4.20 -17.94 20.71
CA ASP A 504 4.17 -17.28 22.03
C ASP A 504 2.71 -16.93 22.39
N ARG A 505 2.16 -17.63 23.39
CA ARG A 505 0.76 -17.46 23.83
C ARG A 505 0.58 -16.33 24.86
N ASP A 506 1.66 -15.80 25.42
CA ASP A 506 1.59 -14.79 26.48
C ASP A 506 1.57 -13.35 25.91
N ARG A 507 1.47 -13.22 24.58
CA ARG A 507 1.52 -11.95 23.83
C ARG A 507 0.38 -11.78 22.82
N GLU A 508 -0.86 -11.87 23.28
CA GLU A 508 -2.06 -11.78 22.43
C GLU A 508 -2.58 -10.36 22.14
N ALA A 509 -1.81 -9.31 22.46
CA ALA A 509 -2.19 -7.90 22.31
C ALA A 509 -2.64 -7.47 20.88
N ILE A 510 -2.20 -8.17 19.83
CA ILE A 510 -2.67 -7.89 18.46
C ILE A 510 -4.11 -8.41 18.27
N SER A 511 -4.41 -9.63 18.73
CA SER A 511 -5.77 -10.17 18.80
C SER A 511 -6.67 -9.30 19.69
N GLU A 512 -6.20 -8.93 20.88
CA GLU A 512 -6.91 -8.04 21.81
C GLU A 512 -7.33 -6.74 21.12
N ASN A 513 -6.38 -5.98 20.59
CA ASN A 513 -6.65 -4.70 19.93
C ASN A 513 -7.53 -4.86 18.67
N ALA A 514 -7.35 -5.92 17.88
CA ALA A 514 -8.18 -6.20 16.72
C ALA A 514 -9.65 -6.53 17.11
N THR A 515 -9.84 -7.33 18.16
CA THR A 515 -11.15 -7.66 18.74
C THR A 515 -11.83 -6.42 19.32
N ARG A 516 -11.14 -5.67 20.19
CA ARG A 516 -11.66 -4.43 20.77
C ARG A 516 -12.11 -3.44 19.71
N ASN A 517 -11.28 -3.23 18.68
CA ASN A 517 -11.60 -2.28 17.61
C ASN A 517 -12.85 -2.68 16.83
N ILE A 518 -12.98 -3.94 16.40
CA ILE A 518 -14.12 -4.34 15.57
C ILE A 518 -15.42 -4.46 16.37
N PHE A 519 -15.38 -4.95 17.61
CA PHE A 519 -16.57 -4.99 18.47
C PHE A 519 -17.00 -3.58 18.90
N GLY A 520 -16.06 -2.66 19.17
CA GLY A 520 -16.37 -1.24 19.38
C GLY A 520 -16.98 -0.55 18.16
N CYS A 521 -16.56 -0.91 16.93
CA CYS A 521 -17.19 -0.42 15.69
C CYS A 521 -18.55 -1.05 15.38
N LEU A 522 -18.85 -2.24 15.92
CA LEU A 522 -20.12 -2.96 15.72
C LEU A 522 -21.17 -2.62 16.80
N ARG A 523 -20.76 -2.31 18.03
CA ARG A 523 -21.64 -2.09 19.19
C ARG A 523 -21.57 -0.66 19.73
N VAL A 524 -21.52 0.32 18.82
CA VAL A 524 -21.55 1.77 19.13
C VAL A 524 -22.79 2.15 19.97
N ASP A 525 -23.88 1.40 19.81
CA ASP A 525 -25.19 1.67 20.43
C ASP A 525 -25.50 0.70 21.60
N GLY A 526 -24.49 -0.05 22.06
CA GLY A 526 -24.62 -1.10 23.06
C GLY A 526 -24.72 -2.49 22.44
N TYR A 527 -24.95 -3.51 23.28
CA TYR A 527 -24.91 -4.93 22.90
C TYR A 527 -26.10 -5.71 23.46
N GLY A 528 -26.49 -6.78 22.75
CA GLY A 528 -27.59 -7.67 23.16
C GLY A 528 -27.21 -8.57 24.34
N GLN A 529 -28.20 -9.04 25.11
CA GLN A 529 -27.96 -9.83 26.34
C GLN A 529 -27.13 -11.10 26.10
N GLY A 530 -27.22 -11.71 24.92
CA GLY A 530 -26.40 -12.86 24.51
C GLY A 530 -24.92 -12.57 24.27
N GLU A 531 -24.48 -11.31 24.33
CA GLU A 531 -23.07 -10.92 24.20
C GLU A 531 -22.43 -10.55 25.56
N GLN A 532 -23.16 -10.61 26.68
CA GLN A 532 -22.70 -10.07 27.96
C GLN A 532 -21.37 -10.65 28.45
N ASP A 533 -21.07 -11.92 28.14
CA ASP A 533 -19.83 -12.58 28.57
C ASP A 533 -18.61 -12.25 27.68
N ILE A 534 -18.83 -11.65 26.49
CA ILE A 534 -17.77 -11.02 25.69
C ILE A 534 -17.34 -9.70 26.36
N TRP A 535 -18.31 -8.89 26.79
CA TRP A 535 -18.06 -7.55 27.35
C TRP A 535 -17.60 -7.54 28.81
N LYS A 536 -17.67 -8.67 29.51
CA LYS A 536 -17.03 -8.91 30.82
C LYS A 536 -15.61 -9.48 30.72
N TYR A 537 -15.08 -9.68 29.52
CA TYR A 537 -13.80 -10.36 29.32
C TYR A 537 -12.60 -9.43 29.56
N GLU A 538 -11.44 -9.97 29.95
CA GLU A 538 -10.22 -9.20 30.27
C GLU A 538 -9.75 -8.29 29.12
N TRP A 539 -10.05 -8.62 27.86
CA TRP A 539 -9.73 -7.75 26.71
C TRP A 539 -10.67 -6.53 26.56
N PHE A 540 -11.78 -6.48 27.31
CA PHE A 540 -12.71 -5.35 27.33
C PHE A 540 -12.74 -4.63 28.69
N ASP A 541 -12.33 -5.31 29.76
CA ASP A 541 -12.21 -4.77 31.12
C ASP A 541 -11.03 -3.78 31.24
N MET A 542 -11.28 -2.55 30.79
CA MET A 542 -10.42 -1.40 31.07
C MET A 542 -10.55 -1.06 32.56
N SER A 543 -9.64 -1.59 33.38
CA SER A 543 -9.47 -1.10 34.74
C SER A 543 -9.15 0.39 34.70
N ASP A 544 -9.97 1.23 35.34
CA ASP A 544 -9.77 2.68 35.41
C ASP A 544 -8.52 3.01 36.25
N SER A 545 -7.37 2.97 35.60
CA SER A 545 -6.05 3.21 36.20
C SER A 545 -5.80 4.71 36.31
N ASP A 546 -5.74 5.18 37.57
CA ASP A 546 -5.41 6.56 37.97
C ASP A 546 -6.39 7.65 37.54
N ASP A 547 -7.63 7.58 38.03
CA ASP A 547 -8.27 8.78 38.60
C ASP A 547 -8.50 8.55 40.11
N ASN A 548 -8.27 9.57 40.93
CA ASN A 548 -7.92 9.37 42.35
C ASN A 548 -9.15 9.26 43.27
N ASP A 549 -8.97 8.56 44.40
CA ASP A 549 -9.98 8.36 45.43
C ASP A 549 -10.71 9.66 45.84
N VAL A 550 -12.03 9.65 45.74
CA VAL A 550 -12.92 10.58 46.45
C VAL A 550 -13.99 9.71 47.12
N ASP A 551 -13.94 9.63 48.45
CA ASP A 551 -14.83 8.76 49.24
C ASP A 551 -16.32 9.09 49.01
N GLU A 552 -17.09 8.17 48.44
CA GLU A 552 -18.55 8.22 48.49
C GLU A 552 -19.05 7.76 49.87
N GLU A 553 -19.39 8.71 50.76
CA GLU A 553 -20.12 8.38 51.99
C GLU A 553 -21.50 7.80 51.67
N GLU A 554 -21.79 6.60 52.21
CA GLU A 554 -23.07 5.90 52.04
C GLU A 554 -24.27 6.77 52.44
N THR A 555 -25.08 7.20 51.46
CA THR A 555 -26.38 7.82 51.71
C THR A 555 -27.50 7.07 51.00
N THR A 556 -27.97 6.00 51.64
CA THR A 556 -29.11 5.18 51.18
C THR A 556 -30.36 6.03 50.97
N SER A 557 -30.89 6.08 49.75
CA SER A 557 -32.19 6.71 49.44
C SER A 557 -32.95 5.94 48.36
N TYR A 558 -34.10 5.37 48.72
CA TYR A 558 -35.04 4.80 47.77
C TYR A 558 -35.76 5.92 47.01
N ALA A 559 -35.38 6.14 45.75
CA ALA A 559 -36.10 7.03 44.83
C ALA A 559 -36.29 6.34 43.48
N SER A 560 -37.55 6.23 43.06
CA SER A 560 -37.90 5.76 41.71
C SER A 560 -37.42 6.77 40.66
N ALA A 561 -36.65 6.32 39.67
CA ALA A 561 -36.28 7.15 38.53
C ALA A 561 -37.52 7.61 37.76
N GLN A 562 -37.88 8.89 37.88
CA GLN A 562 -38.92 9.50 37.05
C GLN A 562 -38.40 9.65 35.61
N LEU A 563 -39.27 9.37 34.64
CA LEU A 563 -38.94 9.58 33.23
C LEU A 563 -38.80 11.08 32.94
N SER A 564 -37.96 11.41 31.95
CA SER A 564 -37.91 12.78 31.45
C SER A 564 -39.30 13.19 30.91
N PRO A 565 -39.79 14.41 31.17
CA PRO A 565 -41.12 14.86 30.72
C PRO A 565 -41.25 14.92 29.17
N ARG A 566 -40.14 14.80 28.43
CA ARG A 566 -40.13 14.60 26.97
C ARG A 566 -40.40 13.17 26.52
N VAL A 567 -40.26 12.19 27.41
CA VAL A 567 -40.51 10.76 27.16
C VAL A 567 -41.93 10.39 27.58
N GLU A 568 -42.43 10.94 28.69
CA GLU A 568 -43.82 10.74 29.12
C GLU A 568 -44.83 11.17 28.04
N SER A 569 -44.59 12.31 27.36
CA SER A 569 -45.45 12.77 26.27
C SER A 569 -45.38 11.93 24.98
N TRP A 570 -44.51 10.93 24.91
CA TRP A 570 -44.47 9.94 23.81
C TRP A 570 -45.15 8.62 24.20
N VAL A 571 -45.18 8.28 25.50
CA VAL A 571 -45.73 7.02 25.99
C VAL A 571 -47.27 7.07 26.11
N PHE A 572 -47.85 8.25 26.37
CA PHE A 572 -49.30 8.39 26.60
C PHE A 572 -50.14 8.85 25.39
N ASP A 573 -49.52 9.25 24.28
CA ASP A 573 -50.22 9.77 23.09
C ASP A 573 -50.62 8.68 22.06
N ILE A 574 -50.48 7.38 22.39
CA ILE A 574 -50.88 6.25 21.52
C ILE A 574 -52.03 5.44 22.14
N SER A 575 -53.05 6.12 22.65
CA SER A 575 -54.30 5.47 23.07
C SER A 575 -55.55 6.36 22.93
N HIS A 576 -55.95 6.69 21.69
CA HIS A 576 -57.36 6.88 21.31
C HIS A 576 -57.60 6.69 19.81
#